data_AF-A0A8J4F4T8-F1
#
_entry.id   AF-A0A8J4F4T8-F1
#
_cell.length_a   1.000
_cell.length_b   1.000
_cell.length_c   1.000
_cell.angle_alpha   90.00
_cell.angle_beta   90.00
_cell.angle_gamma   90.00
#
_symmetry.space_group_name_H-M   'P 1'
#
loop_
_entity.id
_entity.type
_entity.pdbx_description
1 polymer ?
#
loop_
_entity_poly.entity_id
_entity_poly.type
_entity_poly.pdbx_seq_one_letter_code
_entity_poly.pdbx_strand_id
1 'polypeptide(L)'
;MDCPSMARRSPRALARLAAFATYRKLSDEQLAAQARATRRCVLLLRQRLHDCDLVSYTRASYSLGRLDIYDEGLMAEVVEEVYDKLNLFSLDGLAALLTGM
;
A
#
# COMPACT_ATOMS: atom_id res chain seq x y z
N MET A 1 22.75 8.48 8.73
CA MET A 1 22.15 9.27 7.61
C MET A 1 20.77 8.66 7.36
N ASP A 2 19.89 8.94 8.30
CA ASP A 2 18.61 8.26 8.44
C ASP A 2 17.60 9.00 7.57
N CYS A 3 17.06 8.31 6.57
CA CYS A 3 16.05 8.86 5.69
C CYS A 3 14.69 8.15 5.87
N PRO A 4 14.04 8.28 7.05
CA PRO A 4 12.67 7.81 7.26
C PRO A 4 11.65 8.53 6.36
N SER A 5 12.08 9.57 5.63
CA SER A 5 11.25 10.28 4.65
C SER A 5 10.92 9.45 3.41
N MET A 6 11.75 8.46 3.05
CA MET A 6 11.59 7.71 1.80
C MET A 6 10.68 6.49 1.93
N ALA A 7 10.73 5.76 3.05
CA ALA A 7 9.86 4.60 3.32
C ALA A 7 8.36 4.99 3.29
N ARG A 8 8.03 6.21 3.73
CA ARG A 8 6.66 6.76 3.69
C ARG A 8 6.18 7.23 2.32
N ARG A 9 7.05 7.29 1.30
CA ARG A 9 6.67 7.80 -0.04
C ARG A 9 5.83 6.80 -0.82
N SER A 10 6.19 5.52 -0.81
CA SER A 10 5.49 4.48 -1.58
C SER A 10 4.04 4.29 -1.11
N PRO A 11 3.74 4.15 0.20
CA PRO A 11 2.36 4.08 0.69
C PRO A 11 1.52 5.32 0.36
N ARG A 12 2.12 6.51 0.40
CA ARG A 12 1.44 7.76 0.02
C ARG A 12 1.19 7.84 -1.50
N ALA A 13 2.12 7.37 -2.31
CA ALA A 13 1.94 7.31 -3.77
C ALA A 13 0.83 6.34 -4.14
N LEU A 14 0.80 5.14 -3.52
CA LEU A 14 -0.29 4.16 -3.69
C LEU A 14 -1.64 4.77 -3.32
N ALA A 15 -1.75 5.44 -2.17
CA ALA A 15 -3.00 6.08 -1.75
C ALA A 15 -3.49 7.15 -2.75
N ARG A 16 -2.58 7.93 -3.33
CA ARG A 16 -2.92 8.92 -4.35
C ARG A 16 -3.40 8.26 -5.64
N LEU A 17 -2.75 7.18 -6.07
CA LEU A 17 -3.19 6.42 -7.24
C LEU A 17 -4.57 5.79 -7.01
N ALA A 18 -4.79 5.20 -5.84
CA ALA A 18 -6.08 4.61 -5.46
C ALA A 18 -7.20 5.66 -5.45
N ALA A 19 -6.93 6.84 -4.89
CA ALA A 19 -7.87 7.96 -4.95
C ALA A 19 -8.14 8.38 -6.41
N PHE A 20 -7.10 8.48 -7.24
CA PHE A 20 -7.26 8.90 -8.64
C PHE A 20 -8.10 7.91 -9.46
N ALA A 21 -7.92 6.60 -9.27
CA ALA A 21 -8.78 5.58 -9.88
C ALA A 21 -10.22 5.62 -9.36
N THR A 22 -10.41 5.96 -8.09
CA THR A 22 -11.75 5.96 -7.48
C THR A 22 -12.59 7.14 -7.95
N TYR A 23 -11.99 8.33 -8.11
CA TYR A 23 -12.74 9.57 -8.38
C TYR A 23 -12.89 9.90 -9.86
N ARG A 24 -12.14 9.26 -10.77
CA ARG A 24 -12.15 9.61 -12.20
C ARG A 24 -12.22 8.37 -13.08
N LYS A 25 -13.11 8.41 -14.08
CA LYS A 25 -13.05 7.44 -15.18
C LYS A 25 -11.81 7.76 -16.03
N LEU A 26 -10.83 6.87 -15.98
CA LEU A 26 -9.57 7.01 -16.69
C LEU A 26 -9.71 6.50 -18.13
N SER A 27 -8.98 7.12 -19.05
CA SER A 27 -8.81 6.57 -20.40
C SER A 27 -7.91 5.33 -20.34
N ASP A 28 -7.93 4.51 -21.41
CA ASP A 28 -7.10 3.30 -21.48
C ASP A 28 -5.60 3.58 -21.31
N GLU A 29 -5.12 4.69 -21.88
CA GLU A 29 -3.73 5.14 -21.70
C GLU A 29 -3.42 5.50 -20.24
N GLN A 30 -4.35 6.17 -19.56
CA GLN A 30 -4.22 6.54 -18.16
C GLN A 30 -4.26 5.31 -17.24
N LEU A 31 -5.11 4.33 -17.54
CA LEU A 31 -5.14 3.04 -16.85
C LEU A 31 -3.81 2.30 -17.02
N ALA A 32 -3.27 2.25 -18.23
CA ALA A 32 -1.97 1.62 -18.50
C ALA A 32 -0.81 2.35 -17.78
N ALA A 33 -0.85 3.69 -17.71
CA ALA A 33 0.11 4.48 -16.95
C ALA A 33 -0.01 4.23 -15.45
N GLN A 34 -1.23 4.20 -14.92
CA GLN A 34 -1.52 3.90 -13.53
C GLN A 34 -1.02 2.50 -13.15
N ALA A 35 -1.35 1.47 -13.92
CA ALA A 35 -0.92 0.10 -13.64
C ALA A 35 0.61 -0.01 -13.55
N ARG A 36 1.35 0.65 -14.47
CA ARG A 36 2.82 0.73 -14.43
C ARG A 36 3.32 1.46 -13.19
N ALA A 37 2.71 2.59 -12.85
CA ALA A 37 3.07 3.36 -11.66
C ALA A 37 2.82 2.56 -10.37
N THR A 38 1.70 1.84 -10.29
CA THR A 38 1.36 1.03 -9.13
C THR A 38 2.33 -0.13 -8.95
N ARG A 39 2.66 -0.87 -10.02
CA ARG A 39 3.68 -1.94 -9.98
C ARG A 39 5.03 -1.42 -9.47
N ARG A 40 5.46 -0.24 -9.94
CA ARG A 40 6.69 0.38 -9.44
C ARG A 40 6.60 0.75 -7.95
N CYS A 41 5.47 1.26 -7.50
CA CYS A 41 5.26 1.56 -6.08
C CYS A 41 5.27 0.30 -5.21
N VAL A 42 4.71 -0.82 -5.69
CA VAL A 42 4.75 -2.13 -5.03
C VAL A 42 6.18 -2.63 -4.87
N LEU A 43 6.99 -2.60 -5.94
CA LEU A 43 8.39 -3.01 -5.87
C LEU A 43 9.19 -2.18 -4.85
N LEU A 44 8.95 -0.85 -4.82
CA LEU A 44 9.60 0.04 -3.87
C LEU A 44 9.08 -0.13 -2.44
N LEU A 45 7.81 -0.50 -2.27
CA LEU A 45 7.25 -0.83 -0.97
C LEU A 45 7.90 -2.10 -0.41
N ARG A 46 7.99 -3.17 -1.22
CA ARG A 46 8.59 -4.45 -0.83
C ARG A 46 10.03 -4.30 -0.35
N GLN A 47 10.84 -3.52 -1.07
CA GLN A 47 12.24 -3.23 -0.68
C GLN A 47 12.39 -2.52 0.67
N ARG A 48 11.33 -1.89 1.18
CA ARG A 48 11.36 -1.06 2.38
C ARG A 48 10.21 -1.42 3.31
N LEU A 49 9.72 -2.64 3.23
CA LEU A 49 8.55 -3.07 3.96
C LEU A 49 8.80 -2.92 5.46
N HIS A 50 9.92 -3.47 5.93
CA HIS A 50 10.38 -3.41 7.33
C HIS A 50 10.60 -1.99 7.89
N ASP A 51 10.77 -0.98 7.01
CA ASP A 51 10.94 0.42 7.42
C ASP A 51 9.59 1.15 7.60
N CYS A 52 8.47 0.49 7.30
CA CYS A 52 7.14 1.10 7.36
C CYS A 52 6.60 1.15 8.79
N ASP A 53 5.94 2.27 9.12
CA ASP A 53 5.13 2.38 10.33
C ASP A 53 3.75 1.73 10.13
N LEU A 54 3.03 1.47 11.23
CA LEU A 54 1.70 0.83 11.21
C LEU A 54 0.73 1.56 10.27
N VAL A 55 0.73 2.89 10.26
CA VAL A 55 -0.11 3.72 9.38
C VAL A 55 0.26 3.55 7.92
N SER A 56 1.53 3.31 7.61
CA SER A 56 2.00 3.03 6.26
C SER A 56 1.53 1.65 5.79
N TYR A 57 1.53 0.64 6.65
CA TYR A 57 0.99 -0.69 6.35
C TYR A 57 -0.51 -0.65 6.07
N THR A 58 -1.31 0.00 6.93
CA THR A 58 -2.77 0.12 6.71
C THR A 58 -3.08 0.85 5.42
N ARG A 59 -2.39 1.98 5.18
CA ARG A 59 -2.57 2.78 3.98
C ARG A 59 -2.19 2.01 2.72
N ALA A 60 -1.05 1.32 2.74
CA ALA A 60 -0.59 0.55 1.60
C ALA A 60 -1.59 -0.56 1.26
N SER A 61 -1.97 -1.38 2.25
CA SER A 61 -2.90 -2.50 2.07
C SER A 61 -4.25 -2.01 1.54
N TYR A 62 -4.85 -1.02 2.18
CA TYR A 62 -6.10 -0.42 1.69
C TYR A 62 -5.98 0.09 0.25
N SER A 63 -4.87 0.75 -0.09
CA SER A 63 -4.66 1.27 -1.43
C SER A 63 -4.51 0.16 -2.48
N LEU A 64 -3.89 -0.97 -2.12
CA LEU A 64 -3.74 -2.12 -3.01
C LEU A 64 -5.09 -2.77 -3.29
N GLY A 65 -5.93 -2.99 -2.27
CA GLY A 65 -7.30 -3.47 -2.46
C GLY A 65 -8.14 -2.54 -3.34
N ARG A 66 -8.00 -1.21 -3.17
CA ARG A 66 -8.66 -0.21 -4.03
C ARG A 66 -8.16 -0.17 -5.47
N LEU A 67 -6.94 -0.63 -5.70
CA LEU A 67 -6.32 -0.70 -7.02
C LEU A 67 -6.50 -2.08 -7.69
N ASP A 68 -7.22 -2.99 -7.03
CA ASP A 68 -7.41 -4.39 -7.46
C ASP A 68 -6.08 -5.11 -7.72
N ILE A 69 -5.11 -4.87 -6.85
CA ILE A 69 -3.80 -5.52 -6.91
C ILE A 69 -3.67 -6.49 -5.76
N TYR A 70 -3.68 -7.76 -6.14
CA TYR A 70 -3.37 -8.86 -5.25
C TYR A 70 -1.99 -9.42 -5.58
N ASP A 71 -1.04 -9.27 -4.66
CA ASP A 71 0.27 -9.91 -4.68
C ASP A 71 0.37 -10.75 -3.39
N GLU A 72 0.12 -12.04 -3.51
CA GLU A 72 0.06 -12.98 -2.39
C GLU A 72 1.33 -12.94 -1.54
N GLY A 73 2.50 -12.89 -2.19
CA GLY A 73 3.77 -12.85 -1.47
C GLY A 73 3.95 -11.54 -0.70
N LEU A 74 3.54 -10.41 -1.27
CA LEU A 74 3.60 -9.13 -0.56
C LEU A 74 2.64 -9.12 0.64
N MET A 75 1.44 -9.68 0.48
CA MET A 75 0.48 -9.76 1.58
C MET A 75 0.97 -10.70 2.68
N ALA A 76 1.60 -11.82 2.34
CA ALA A 76 2.25 -12.69 3.32
C ALA A 76 3.33 -11.95 4.10
N GLU A 77 4.23 -11.22 3.42
CA GLU A 77 5.27 -10.42 4.07
C GLU A 77 4.66 -9.31 4.97
N VAL A 78 3.58 -8.65 4.54
CA VAL A 78 2.86 -7.66 5.35
C VAL A 78 2.26 -8.30 6.60
N VAL A 79 1.61 -9.47 6.47
CA VAL A 79 1.02 -10.19 7.58
C VAL A 79 2.08 -10.60 8.59
N GLU A 80 3.20 -11.17 8.15
CA GLU A 80 4.33 -11.51 9.03
C GLU A 80 4.83 -10.28 9.80
N GLU A 81 4.97 -9.14 9.12
CA GLU A 81 5.45 -7.90 9.74
C GLU A 81 4.49 -7.28 10.75
N VAL A 82 3.18 -7.43 10.54
CA VAL A 82 2.16 -6.81 11.39
C VAL A 82 1.61 -7.75 12.46
N TYR A 83 1.86 -9.07 12.37
CA TYR A 83 1.26 -10.08 13.24
C TYR A 83 1.47 -9.80 14.73
N ASP A 84 2.73 -9.55 15.11
CA ASP A 84 3.10 -9.25 16.50
C ASP A 84 2.69 -7.83 16.94
N LYS A 85 2.21 -7.01 16.00
CA LYS A 85 1.84 -5.61 16.20
C LYS A 85 0.33 -5.39 16.09
N LEU A 86 -0.48 -6.43 15.88
CA LEU A 86 -1.93 -6.34 15.67
C LEU A 86 -2.66 -5.60 16.79
N ASN A 87 -2.20 -5.77 18.03
CA ASN A 87 -2.72 -5.09 19.22
C ASN A 87 -2.43 -3.57 19.26
N LEU A 88 -1.54 -3.07 18.39
CA LEU A 88 -1.17 -1.66 18.31
C LEU A 88 -1.98 -0.89 17.25
N PHE A 89 -2.76 -1.58 16.41
CA PHE A 89 -3.61 -0.94 15.42
C PHE A 89 -4.88 -0.40 16.06
N SER A 90 -5.37 0.75 15.57
CA SER A 90 -6.75 1.15 15.80
C SER A 90 -7.70 0.20 15.07
N LEU A 91 -8.98 0.17 15.49
CA LEU A 91 -10.02 -0.61 14.80
C LEU A 91 -10.11 -0.24 13.30
N ASP A 92 -10.07 1.05 12.98
CA ASP A 92 -10.05 1.52 11.59
C ASP A 92 -8.79 1.05 10.85
N GLY A 93 -7.66 1.00 11.55
CA GLY A 93 -6.41 0.51 11.00
C GLY A 93 -6.47 -0.97 10.64
N LEU A 94 -7.02 -1.79 11.53
CA LEU A 94 -7.25 -3.22 11.27
C LEU A 94 -8.24 -3.42 10.11
N ALA A 95 -9.35 -2.68 10.10
CA ALA A 95 -10.33 -2.75 9.01
C ALA A 95 -9.69 -2.39 7.66
N ALA A 96 -8.88 -1.32 7.61
CA ALA A 96 -8.16 -0.90 6.41
C ALA A 96 -7.12 -1.92 5.95
N LEU A 97 -6.43 -2.56 6.90
CA LEU A 97 -5.48 -3.63 6.63
C LEU A 97 -6.20 -4.85 6.01
N LEU A 98 -7.29 -5.31 6.63
CA LEU A 98 -8.08 -6.46 6.18
C LEU A 98 -8.80 -6.22 4.86
N THR A 99 -9.19 -4.97 4.54
CA THR A 99 -9.79 -4.63 3.24
C THR A 99 -8.78 -4.75 2.09
N GLY A 100 -7.49 -4.68 2.40
CA GLY A 100 -6.42 -4.78 1.42
C GLY A 100 -5.91 -6.20 1.17
N MET A 101 -6.26 -7.14 2.05
CA MET A 101 -5.93 -8.57 1.97
C MET A 101 -7.03 -9.33 1.25
#